data_AF-A0A8J7G1M0-F1
#
_entry.id   AF-A0A8J7G1M0-F1
#
_cell.length_a   1.000
_cell.length_b   1.000
_cell.length_c   1.000
_cell.angle_alpha   90.00
_cell.angle_beta   90.00
_cell.angle_gamma   90.00
#
_symmetry.space_group_name_H-M   'P 1'
#
loop_
_entity.id
_entity.type
_entity.pdbx_description
1 polymer ?
#
loop_
_entity_poly.entity_id
_entity_poly.type
_entity_poly.pdbx_seq_one_letter_code
_entity_poly.pdbx_strand_id
1 'polypeptide(L)'
;MNIRLFRKLHQTVAPFVLLPLLITVLTGVSYRLGRSWFGLTRDQAHWLMTLHEGEYLGETLEPVYVLLNGLGALWMLITGATMVWQNISKSKWMRRSSKSTVSESAAGSSEGTSE
;
A
#
# COMPACT_ATOMS: atom_id res chain seq x y z
N MET A 1 -6.20 -9.43 18.11
CA MET A 1 -6.82 -9.06 16.82
C MET A 1 -6.29 -9.95 15.71
N ASN A 2 -7.18 -10.56 14.93
CA ASN A 2 -6.82 -11.56 13.91
C ASN A 2 -6.21 -10.92 12.66
N ILE A 3 -4.89 -10.99 12.50
CA ILE A 3 -4.17 -10.45 11.33
C ILE A 3 -4.65 -11.03 9.99
N ARG A 4 -5.15 -12.26 10.00
CA ARG A 4 -5.73 -12.92 8.81
C ARG A 4 -7.02 -12.23 8.35
N LEU A 5 -7.80 -11.67 9.29
CA LEU A 5 -9.03 -10.94 8.99
C LEU A 5 -8.71 -9.59 8.34
N PHE A 6 -7.71 -8.87 8.87
CA PHE A 6 -7.21 -7.63 8.26
C PHE A 6 -6.75 -7.83 6.83
N ARG A 7 -6.02 -8.91 6.54
CA ARG A 7 -5.57 -9.21 5.19
C ARG A 7 -6.71 -9.51 4.23
N LYS A 8 -7.72 -10.28 4.67
CA LYS A 8 -8.91 -10.57 3.86
C LYS A 8 -9.72 -9.30 3.59
N LEU A 9 -9.98 -8.51 4.64
CA LEU A 9 -10.72 -7.25 4.52
C LEU A 9 -10.00 -6.28 3.58
N HIS A 10 -8.69 -6.09 3.76
CA HIS A 10 -7.87 -5.29 2.87
C HIS A 10 -7.98 -5.78 1.43
N GLN A 11 -7.79 -7.07 1.17
CA GLN A 11 -7.83 -7.61 -0.18
C GLN A 11 -9.22 -7.47 -0.86
N THR A 12 -10.31 -7.56 -0.09
CA THR A 12 -11.68 -7.43 -0.63
C THR A 12 -12.08 -5.98 -0.85
N VAL A 13 -11.75 -5.08 0.07
CA VAL A 13 -12.16 -3.65 0.02
C VAL A 13 -11.17 -2.81 -0.79
N ALA A 14 -9.91 -3.23 -0.90
CA ALA A 14 -8.87 -2.57 -1.69
C ALA A 14 -9.31 -2.20 -3.11
N PRO A 15 -9.86 -3.09 -3.96
CA PRO A 15 -10.22 -2.71 -5.33
C PRO A 15 -11.27 -1.58 -5.37
N PHE A 16 -12.21 -1.55 -4.43
CA PHE A 16 -13.24 -0.51 -4.36
C PHE A 16 -12.68 0.85 -3.93
N VAL A 17 -11.66 0.86 -3.08
CA VAL A 17 -10.98 2.08 -2.61
C VAL A 17 -9.92 2.53 -3.61
N LEU A 18 -9.22 1.57 -4.23
CA LEU A 18 -8.12 1.82 -5.17
C LEU A 18 -8.63 2.36 -6.49
N LEU A 19 -9.78 1.89 -6.98
CA LEU A 19 -10.37 2.38 -8.24
C LEU A 19 -10.55 3.90 -8.26
N PRO A 20 -11.32 4.51 -7.34
CA PRO A 20 -11.51 5.96 -7.33
C PRO A 20 -10.20 6.70 -7.04
N LEU A 21 -9.33 6.17 -6.18
CA LEU A 21 -7.99 6.74 -5.95
C LEU A 21 -7.11 6.75 -7.20
N LEU A 22 -7.17 5.69 -8.01
CA LEU A 22 -6.39 5.61 -9.23
C LEU A 22 -6.90 6.63 -10.25
N ILE A 23 -8.22 6.82 -10.33
CA ILE A 23 -8.82 7.86 -11.16
C ILE A 23 -8.37 9.25 -10.69
N THR A 24 -8.43 9.57 -9.40
CA THR A 24 -8.03 10.89 -8.89
C THR A 24 -6.53 11.16 -9.09
N VAL A 25 -5.67 10.17 -8.87
CA VAL A 25 -4.22 10.32 -9.12
C VAL A 25 -3.94 10.50 -10.61
N LEU A 26 -4.53 9.66 -11.48
CA LEU A 26 -4.31 9.77 -12.92
C LEU A 26 -4.80 11.11 -13.45
N THR A 27 -6.01 11.53 -13.10
CA THR A 27 -6.57 12.82 -13.52
C THR A 27 -5.73 13.99 -13.02
N GLY A 28 -5.28 13.99 -11.77
CA GLY A 28 -4.43 15.04 -11.22
C GLY A 28 -3.04 15.11 -11.89
N VAL A 29 -2.42 13.95 -12.13
CA VAL A 29 -1.12 13.87 -12.83
C VAL A 29 -1.26 14.29 -14.29
N SER A 30 -2.29 13.79 -14.98
CA SER A 30 -2.61 14.18 -16.35
C SER A 30 -2.95 15.67 -16.47
N TYR A 31 -3.62 16.26 -15.47
CA TYR A 31 -3.90 17.70 -15.43
C TYR A 31 -2.59 18.49 -15.36
N ARG A 32 -1.71 18.12 -14.43
CA ARG A 32 -0.42 18.76 -14.25
C ARG A 32 0.43 18.64 -15.51
N LEU A 33 0.59 17.43 -16.06
CA LEU A 33 1.35 17.18 -17.27
C LEU A 33 0.75 17.92 -18.47
N GLY A 34 -0.57 17.87 -18.64
CA GLY A 34 -1.26 18.56 -19.72
C GLY A 34 -1.01 20.07 -19.71
N ARG A 35 -1.16 20.71 -18.56
CA ARG A 35 -0.94 22.15 -18.40
C ARG A 35 0.53 22.56 -18.50
N SER A 36 1.45 21.74 -17.98
CA SER A 36 2.86 22.13 -17.86
C SER A 36 3.72 21.72 -19.06
N TRP A 37 3.44 20.57 -19.67
CA TRP A 37 4.26 20.02 -20.76
C TRP A 37 3.60 20.22 -22.12
N PHE A 38 2.28 20.08 -22.21
CA PHE A 38 1.53 20.20 -23.46
C PHE A 38 0.91 21.58 -23.70
N GLY A 39 1.04 22.50 -22.73
CA GLY A 39 0.49 23.85 -22.83
C GLY A 39 -1.04 23.90 -22.95
N LEU A 40 -1.75 22.86 -22.47
CA LEU A 40 -3.21 22.81 -22.51
C LEU A 40 -3.81 24.00 -21.76
N THR A 41 -4.81 24.62 -22.38
CA THR A 41 -5.57 25.71 -21.77
C THR A 41 -6.41 25.19 -20.60
N ARG A 42 -6.79 26.09 -19.69
CA ARG A 42 -7.57 25.73 -18.50
C ARG A 42 -8.88 25.01 -18.87
N ASP A 43 -9.54 25.45 -19.93
CA ASP A 43 -10.82 24.90 -20.37
C ASP A 43 -10.68 23.48 -20.91
N GLN A 44 -9.59 23.20 -21.65
CA GLN A 44 -9.30 21.85 -22.16
C GLN A 44 -8.90 20.87 -21.06
N ALA A 45 -8.43 21.36 -19.91
CA ALA A 45 -8.06 20.54 -18.76
C ALA A 45 -9.14 20.52 -17.67
N HIS A 46 -10.21 21.32 -17.81
CA HIS A 46 -11.24 21.48 -16.78
C HIS A 46 -12.05 20.19 -16.55
N TRP A 47 -12.40 19.47 -17.62
CA TRP A 47 -13.07 18.17 -17.53
C TRP A 47 -12.32 17.15 -16.66
N LEU A 48 -11.00 17.30 -16.59
CA LEU A 48 -10.12 16.45 -15.80
C LEU A 48 -10.21 16.78 -14.31
N MET A 49 -10.44 18.05 -13.96
CA MET A 49 -10.73 18.47 -12.58
C MET A 49 -12.11 18.02 -12.13
N THR A 50 -13.13 18.09 -13.00
CA THR A 50 -14.47 17.54 -12.72
C THR A 50 -14.43 16.04 -12.40
N LEU A 51 -13.58 15.27 -13.09
CA LEU A 51 -13.32 13.85 -12.75
C LEU A 51 -12.46 13.67 -11.49
N HIS A 52 -11.49 14.56 -11.26
CA HIS A 52 -10.59 14.52 -10.11
C HIS A 52 -11.34 14.74 -8.79
N GLU A 53 -12.20 15.77 -8.77
CA GLU A 53 -12.97 16.17 -7.59
C GLU A 53 -14.25 15.34 -7.45
N GLY A 54 -14.71 14.71 -8.53
CA GLY A 54 -15.95 13.94 -8.54
C GLY A 54 -17.19 14.85 -8.59
N GLU A 55 -17.02 16.07 -9.10
CA GLU A 55 -18.06 17.10 -9.27
C GLU A 55 -19.28 16.56 -10.05
N TYR A 56 -19.09 15.54 -10.91
CA TYR A 56 -20.17 14.83 -11.61
C TYR A 56 -21.19 14.13 -10.69
N LEU A 57 -20.85 13.91 -9.41
CA LEU A 57 -21.73 13.32 -8.39
C LEU A 57 -22.64 14.36 -7.74
N GLY A 58 -22.45 15.66 -8.02
CA GLY A 58 -23.19 16.77 -7.45
C GLY A 58 -22.61 17.33 -6.15
N GLU A 59 -22.98 18.56 -5.81
CA GLU A 59 -22.38 19.40 -4.76
C GLU A 59 -22.36 18.76 -3.36
N THR A 60 -23.31 17.87 -3.05
CA THR A 60 -23.38 17.20 -1.73
C THR A 60 -22.51 15.95 -1.64
N LEU A 61 -22.34 15.23 -2.76
CA LEU A 61 -21.60 13.97 -2.81
C LEU A 61 -20.12 14.19 -3.11
N GLU A 62 -19.75 15.30 -3.76
CA GLU A 62 -18.37 15.67 -4.05
C GLU A 62 -17.49 15.72 -2.77
N PRO A 63 -17.85 16.44 -1.68
CA PRO A 63 -17.03 16.45 -0.47
C PRO A 63 -16.92 15.07 0.18
N VAL A 64 -18.00 14.27 0.12
CA VAL A 64 -18.04 12.92 0.67
C VAL A 64 -17.12 11.99 -0.12
N TYR A 65 -17.11 12.10 -1.44
CA TYR A 65 -16.23 11.35 -2.34
C TYR A 65 -14.77 11.66 -2.06
N VAL A 66 -14.39 12.95 -1.98
CA VAL A 66 -13.03 13.37 -1.67
C VAL A 66 -12.60 12.89 -0.28
N LEU A 67 -13.48 13.00 0.72
CA LEU A 67 -13.22 12.54 2.07
C LEU A 67 -13.01 11.01 2.12
N LEU A 68 -13.90 10.24 1.48
CA LEU A 68 -13.77 8.78 1.41
C LEU A 68 -12.51 8.35 0.67
N ASN A 69 -12.11 9.05 -0.40
CA ASN A 69 -10.84 8.81 -1.08
C ASN A 69 -9.66 9.06 -0.13
N GLY A 70 -9.64 10.18 0.59
CA GLY A 70 -8.60 10.50 1.56
C GLY A 70 -8.49 9.47 2.68
N LEU A 71 -9.61 9.11 3.32
CA LEU A 71 -9.64 8.07 4.36
C LEU A 71 -9.26 6.70 3.80
N GLY A 72 -9.76 6.36 2.62
CA GLY A 72 -9.45 5.11 1.94
C GLY A 72 -7.96 4.96 1.64
N ALA A 73 -7.32 6.03 1.14
CA ALA A 73 -5.87 6.06 0.90
C ALA A 73 -5.08 5.87 2.20
N LEU A 74 -5.44 6.61 3.24
CA LEU A 74 -4.78 6.51 4.53
C LEU A 74 -4.91 5.09 5.11
N TRP A 75 -6.10 4.51 5.04
CA TRP A 75 -6.35 3.14 5.46
C TRP A 75 -5.54 2.12 4.65
N MET A 76 -5.49 2.26 3.32
CA MET A 76 -4.69 1.40 2.43
C MET A 76 -3.20 1.48 2.75
N LEU A 77 -2.67 2.68 3.03
CA LEU A 77 -1.28 2.90 3.41
C LEU A 77 -0.94 2.25 4.76
N ILE A 78 -1.78 2.47 5.78
CA ILE A 78 -1.54 1.90 7.13
C ILE A 78 -1.60 0.37 7.07
N THR A 79 -2.64 -0.19 6.46
CA THR A 79 -2.83 -1.65 6.38
C THR A 79 -1.80 -2.32 5.48
N GLY A 80 -1.44 -1.71 4.35
CA GLY A 80 -0.37 -2.17 3.48
C GLY A 80 1.00 -2.14 4.18
N ALA A 81 1.37 -1.02 4.79
CA ALA A 81 2.64 -0.85 5.49
C ALA A 81 2.79 -1.84 6.65
N THR A 82 1.74 -2.03 7.45
CA THR A 82 1.76 -3.00 8.57
C THR A 82 1.97 -4.44 8.07
N MET A 83 1.36 -4.82 6.94
CA MET A 83 1.57 -6.15 6.34
C MET A 83 2.99 -6.33 5.78
N VAL A 84 3.53 -5.32 5.09
CA VAL A 84 4.90 -5.34 4.57
C VAL A 84 5.90 -5.44 5.72
N TRP A 85 5.72 -4.64 6.77
CA TRP A 85 6.57 -4.63 7.96
C TRP A 85 6.61 -6.02 8.63
N GLN A 86 5.45 -6.63 8.86
CA GLN A 86 5.37 -7.96 9.47
C GLN A 86 6.01 -9.05 8.61
N ASN A 87 5.87 -8.97 7.28
CA ASN A 87 6.49 -9.93 6.36
C ASN A 87 8.03 -9.84 6.42
N ILE A 88 8.57 -8.62 6.45
CA ILE A 88 10.03 -8.38 6.55
C ILE A 88 10.58 -8.79 7.92
N SER A 89 9.85 -8.55 9.02
CA SER A 89 10.29 -8.94 10.36
C SER A 89 10.37 -10.47 10.55
N LYS A 90 9.43 -11.24 9.96
CA LYS A 90 9.45 -12.70 10.04
C LYS A 90 10.64 -13.34 9.32
N SER A 91 11.07 -12.77 8.18
CA SER A 91 12.19 -13.33 7.42
C SER A 91 13.55 -13.10 8.10
N LYS A 92 13.71 -11.99 8.84
CA LYS A 92 14.96 -11.71 9.58
C LYS A 92 15.15 -12.58 10.82
N TRP A 93 14.06 -12.93 11.52
CA TRP A 93 14.14 -13.74 12.75
C TRP A 93 14.39 -15.23 12.46
N MET A 94 13.83 -15.76 11.37
CA MET A 94 13.92 -17.19 11.03
C MET A 94 15.32 -17.63 10.54
N ARG A 95 16.17 -16.71 10.04
CA ARG A 95 17.56 -17.02 9.64
C ARG A 95 18.55 -17.08 10.80
N ARG A 96 18.17 -16.67 12.02
CA ARG A 96 19.07 -16.61 13.18
C ARG A 96 19.00 -17.87 14.05
N SER A 97 17.88 -18.58 14.07
CA SER A 97 17.72 -19.83 14.83
C SER A 97 18.30 -21.07 14.15
N SER A 98 18.51 -21.08 12.83
CA SER A 98 19.09 -22.25 12.17
C SER A 98 20.62 -22.30 12.25
N LYS A 99 21.28 -21.21 12.65
CA LYS A 99 22.75 -21.15 12.73
C LYS A 99 23.28 -21.51 14.13
N SER A 100 22.46 -21.40 15.17
CA SER A 100 22.86 -21.75 16.54
C SER A 100 22.89 -23.26 16.79
N THR A 101 21.95 -24.03 16.24
CA THR A 101 21.90 -25.49 16.43
C THR A 101 22.96 -26.26 15.66
N VAL A 102 23.42 -25.75 14.51
CA VAL A 102 24.49 -26.40 13.73
C VAL A 102 25.87 -26.15 14.34
N SER A 103 26.10 -24.99 14.95
CA SER A 103 27.39 -24.67 15.58
C SER A 103 27.62 -25.44 16.88
N GLU A 104 26.56 -25.77 17.63
CA GLU A 104 26.67 -26.53 18.89
C GLU A 104 26.91 -28.02 18.64
N SER A 105 26.27 -28.59 17.60
CA SER A 105 26.43 -30.01 17.24
C SER A 105 27.79 -30.32 16.59
N ALA A 106 28.44 -29.35 15.95
CA ALA A 106 29.78 -29.53 15.38
C ALA A 106 30.90 -29.41 16.43
N ALA A 107 30.68 -28.63 17.49
CA ALA A 107 31.65 -28.46 18.58
C ALA A 107 31.64 -29.66 19.55
N GLY A 108 30.50 -30.30 19.79
CA GLY A 108 30.39 -31.49 20.65
C GLY A 108 30.90 -32.81 20.05
N SER A 109 31.30 -32.81 18.76
CA SER A 109 31.75 -34.00 18.03
C SER A 109 33.28 -34.18 18.04
N SER A 110 34.06 -33.17 18.46
CA SER A 110 35.53 -33.20 18.40
C SER A 110 36.23 -33.49 19.73
N GLU A 111 35.50 -33.69 20.83
CA GLU A 111 36.07 -34.00 22.16
C GLU A 111 35.99 -35.50 22.56
N GLY A 112 35.60 -36.39 21.64
CA GLY A 112 35.26 -37.78 21.95
C GLY A 112 36.17 -38.87 21.34
N THR A 113 37.42 -38.58 20.99
CA THR A 113 38.38 -39.62 20.56
C THR A 113 39.75 -39.35 21.16
N SER A 114 39.93 -39.76 22.40
CA SER A 114 41.24 -39.80 23.08
C SER A 114 41.24 -40.97 24.06
N GLU A 115 41.10 -42.19 23.55
CA GLU A 115 41.48 -43.43 24.23
C GLU A 115 42.07 -44.43 23.22
#